data_AF-G5E0A7-F1
#
_entry.id   AF-G5E0A7-F1
#
_cell.length_a   1.000
_cell.length_b   1.000
_cell.length_c   1.000
_cell.angle_alpha   90.00
_cell.angle_beta   90.00
_cell.angle_gamma   90.00
#
_symmetry.space_group_name_H-M   'P 1'
#
loop_
_entity.id
_entity.type
_entity.pdbx_description
1 polymer ?
#
loop_
_entity_poly.entity_id
_entity_poly.type
_entity_poly.pdbx_seq_one_letter_code
_entity_poly.pdbx_strand_id
1 'polypeptide(L)'
;QTFMDACSRTEHKLSRESPSNKLLYAKEISTYKKMVEDYYKGIRQMVQVSDQDMNTHLAEISRAHTESLNTLVALHQLYQYTNKYYDEIINALEED
;
A
#
# COMPACT_ATOMS: atom_id res chain seq x y z
N GLN A 1 4.52 7.36 14.54
CA GLN A 1 4.34 8.73 14.03
C GLN A 1 5.53 9.21 13.23
N THR A 2 6.74 9.28 13.79
CA THR A 2 7.95 9.81 13.12
C THR A 2 8.23 9.22 11.74
N PHE A 3 8.03 7.91 11.56
CA PHE A 3 8.15 7.27 10.25
C PHE A 3 7.19 7.87 9.20
N MET A 4 5.92 8.10 9.57
CA MET A 4 4.96 8.74 8.68
C MET A 4 5.34 10.20 8.39
N ASP A 5 5.86 10.91 9.39
CA ASP A 5 6.33 12.29 9.22
C ASP A 5 7.54 12.36 8.26
N ALA A 6 8.40 11.34 8.25
CA ALA A 6 9.52 11.22 7.32
C ALA A 6 9.06 10.97 5.86
N CYS A 7 7.90 10.35 5.68
CA CYS A 7 7.28 10.17 4.36
C CYS A 7 6.47 11.40 3.90
N SER A 8 6.29 12.41 4.75
CA SER A 8 5.49 13.59 4.40
C SER A 8 6.30 14.67 3.69
N ARG A 9 5.73 15.21 2.61
CA ARG A 9 6.28 16.39 1.90
C ARG A 9 6.02 17.70 2.61
N THR A 10 5.10 17.74 3.58
CA THR A 10 4.80 18.98 4.32
C THR A 10 5.88 19.23 5.36
N GLU A 11 6.46 20.42 5.36
CA GLU A 11 7.23 20.89 6.49
C GLU A 11 6.30 21.30 7.63
N HIS A 12 6.66 20.96 8.85
CA HIS A 12 5.93 21.39 10.04
C HIS A 12 6.88 22.20 10.90
N LYS A 13 6.50 23.45 11.17
CA LYS A 13 7.21 24.27 12.14
C LYS A 13 6.91 23.72 13.53
N LEU A 14 7.95 23.33 14.24
CA LEU A 14 7.83 22.86 15.61
C LEU A 14 7.66 24.05 16.55
N SER A 15 6.72 23.92 17.48
CA SER A 15 6.44 24.88 18.54
C SER A 15 6.39 24.16 19.90
N ARG A 16 6.29 24.90 21.00
CA ARG A 16 6.18 24.32 22.36
C ARG A 16 4.92 23.48 22.54
N GLU A 17 3.90 23.75 21.75
CA GLU A 17 2.61 23.05 21.73
C GLU A 17 2.65 21.80 20.83
N SER A 18 3.76 21.57 20.12
CA SER A 18 3.91 20.39 19.29
C SER A 18 3.96 19.11 20.15
N PRO A 19 3.35 18.00 19.69
CA PRO A 19 3.39 16.73 20.40
C PRO A 19 4.82 16.28 20.73
N SER A 20 5.04 15.71 21.92
CA SER A 20 6.38 15.35 22.42
C SER A 20 7.16 14.43 21.49
N ASN A 21 6.49 13.52 20.79
CA ASN A 21 7.13 12.65 19.80
C ASN A 21 7.70 13.42 18.60
N LYS A 22 7.09 14.52 18.17
CA LYS A 22 7.63 15.38 17.10
C LYS A 22 8.82 16.19 17.57
N LEU A 23 8.81 16.64 18.82
CA LEU A 23 9.95 17.33 19.43
C LEU A 23 11.13 16.38 19.64
N LEU A 24 10.86 15.12 19.99
CA LEU A 24 11.88 14.10 20.23
C LEU A 24 12.74 13.81 18.99
N TYR A 25 12.12 13.79 17.81
CA TYR A 25 12.81 13.49 16.54
C TYR A 25 13.00 14.71 15.64
N ALA A 26 12.87 15.91 16.22
CA ALA A 26 12.92 17.18 15.51
C ALA A 26 14.22 17.39 14.72
N LYS A 27 15.34 16.86 15.22
CA LYS A 27 16.66 17.04 14.64
C LYS A 27 16.95 16.02 13.53
N GLU A 28 16.39 14.82 13.68
CA GLU A 28 16.63 13.70 12.77
C GLU A 28 15.63 13.66 11.61
N ILE A 29 14.47 14.30 11.74
CA ILE A 29 13.38 14.22 10.77
C ILE A 29 13.79 14.67 9.36
N SER A 30 14.63 15.71 9.23
CA SER A 30 15.14 16.17 7.94
C SER A 30 16.02 15.11 7.25
N THR A 31 16.83 14.39 8.04
CA THR A 31 17.66 13.29 7.54
C THR A 31 16.79 12.13 7.06
N TYR A 32 15.77 11.76 7.84
CA TYR A 32 14.85 10.68 7.44
C TYR A 32 14.05 11.04 6.18
N LYS A 33 13.58 12.28 6.05
CA LYS A 33 12.95 12.76 4.81
C LYS A 33 13.87 12.63 3.61
N LYS A 34 15.14 13.03 3.75
CA LYS A 34 16.14 12.87 2.69
C LYS A 34 16.36 11.39 2.33
N MET A 35 16.44 10.50 3.33
CA MET A 35 16.55 9.06 3.08
C MET A 35 15.36 8.51 2.30
N VAL A 36 14.14 8.96 2.62
CA VAL A 36 12.92 8.57 1.89
C VAL A 36 12.93 9.11 0.46
N GLU A 37 13.34 10.36 0.25
CA GLU A 37 13.48 10.93 -1.10
C GLU A 37 14.50 10.17 -1.94
N ASP A 38 15.67 9.89 -1.39
CA ASP A 38 16.74 9.16 -2.08
C ASP A 38 16.33 7.71 -2.35
N TYR A 39 15.57 7.08 -1.45
CA TYR A 39 14.97 5.76 -1.66
C TYR A 39 14.04 5.74 -2.89
N TYR A 40 13.10 6.69 -2.99
CA TYR A 40 12.20 6.77 -4.15
C TYR A 40 12.94 7.14 -5.45
N LYS A 41 13.96 8.01 -5.39
CA LYS A 41 14.82 8.30 -6.55
C LYS A 41 15.55 7.04 -7.01
N GLY A 42 16.09 6.26 -6.06
CA GLY A 42 16.74 4.98 -6.33
C GLY A 42 15.82 4.01 -7.04
N ILE A 43 14.61 3.79 -6.53
CA ILE A 43 13.60 2.92 -7.18
C ILE A 43 13.29 3.40 -8.59
N ARG A 44 13.09 4.70 -8.79
CA ARG A 44 12.77 5.26 -10.13
C ARG A 44 13.88 5.03 -11.15
N GLN A 45 15.13 4.95 -10.70
CA GLN A 45 16.29 4.73 -11.56
C GLN A 45 16.58 3.25 -11.82
N MET A 46 15.89 2.33 -11.16
CA MET A 46 16.04 0.90 -11.40
C MET A 46 15.54 0.52 -12.80
N VAL A 47 16.07 -0.60 -13.32
CA VAL A 47 15.59 -1.19 -14.56
C VAL A 47 14.12 -1.57 -14.40
N GLN A 48 13.33 -1.32 -15.44
CA GLN A 48 11.92 -1.70 -15.45
C GLN A 48 11.77 -3.22 -15.37
N VAL A 49 10.83 -3.68 -14.55
CA VAL A 49 10.48 -5.09 -14.47
C VAL A 49 9.71 -5.47 -15.73
N SER A 50 10.11 -6.56 -16.39
CA SER A 50 9.39 -7.07 -17.55
C SER A 50 8.09 -7.75 -17.13
N ASP A 51 7.10 -7.78 -18.02
CA ASP A 51 5.85 -8.52 -17.76
C ASP A 51 6.12 -10.01 -17.51
N GLN A 52 7.13 -10.58 -18.19
CA GLN A 52 7.53 -11.97 -18.00
C GLN A 52 8.05 -12.22 -16.59
N ASP A 53 8.96 -11.37 -16.09
CA ASP A 53 9.53 -11.51 -14.75
C ASP A 53 8.45 -11.31 -13.68
N MET A 54 7.56 -10.32 -13.89
CA MET A 54 6.44 -10.06 -12.99
C MET A 54 5.49 -11.27 -12.92
N ASN A 55 5.08 -11.82 -14.07
CA ASN A 55 4.18 -12.97 -14.11
C ASN A 55 4.82 -14.22 -13.50
N THR A 56 6.11 -14.44 -13.76
CA THR A 56 6.86 -15.55 -13.16
C THR A 56 6.88 -15.43 -11.64
N HIS A 57 7.20 -14.25 -11.11
CA HIS A 57 7.22 -14.00 -9.67
C HIS A 57 5.84 -14.19 -9.01
N LEU A 58 4.78 -13.65 -9.64
CA LEU A 58 3.41 -13.79 -9.14
C LEU A 58 2.93 -15.25 -9.15
N ALA A 59 3.29 -16.03 -10.17
CA ALA A 59 2.97 -17.45 -10.25
C ALA A 59 3.68 -18.26 -9.15
N GLU A 60 4.94 -17.94 -8.87
CA GLU A 60 5.69 -18.57 -7.78
C GLU A 60 5.08 -18.30 -6.41
N ILE A 61 4.74 -17.03 -6.11
CA ILE A 61 4.05 -16.65 -4.86
C ILE A 61 2.70 -17.36 -4.78
N SER A 62 1.91 -17.35 -5.85
CA SER A 62 0.59 -17.98 -5.87
C SER A 62 0.70 -19.46 -5.51
N ARG A 63 1.65 -20.18 -6.13
CA ARG A 63 1.89 -21.60 -5.86
C ARG A 63 2.36 -21.85 -4.43
N ALA A 64 3.22 -20.99 -3.89
CA ALA A 64 3.74 -21.12 -2.53
C ALA A 64 2.65 -20.98 -1.46
N HIS A 65 1.56 -20.27 -1.78
CA HIS A 65 0.51 -19.93 -0.82
C HIS A 65 -0.86 -20.52 -1.16
N THR A 66 -1.00 -21.37 -2.20
CA THR A 66 -2.27 -21.98 -2.62
C THR A 66 -3.05 -22.61 -1.47
N GLU A 67 -2.36 -23.32 -0.57
CA GLU A 67 -2.99 -24.06 0.53
C GLU A 67 -3.18 -23.21 1.80
N SER A 68 -2.69 -21.97 1.81
CA SER A 68 -2.76 -21.08 2.99
C SER A 68 -4.12 -20.42 3.18
N LEU A 69 -5.01 -20.49 2.19
CA LEU A 69 -6.28 -19.78 2.17
C LEU A 69 -7.44 -20.77 2.04
N ASN A 70 -8.51 -20.54 2.80
CA ASN A 70 -9.77 -21.26 2.62
C ASN A 70 -10.64 -20.53 1.58
N THR A 71 -10.46 -20.88 0.31
CA THR A 71 -11.12 -20.23 -0.82
C THR A 71 -12.63 -20.38 -0.76
N LEU A 72 -13.15 -21.51 -0.28
CA LEU A 72 -14.58 -21.75 -0.18
C LEU A 72 -15.26 -20.80 0.81
N VAL A 73 -14.65 -20.60 1.98
CA VAL A 73 -15.18 -19.67 2.98
C VAL A 73 -15.11 -18.23 2.47
N ALA A 74 -14.01 -17.85 1.82
CA ALA A 74 -13.89 -16.52 1.21
C ALA A 74 -14.99 -16.27 0.16
N LEU A 75 -15.23 -17.24 -0.74
CA LEU A 75 -16.28 -17.16 -1.75
C LEU A 75 -17.67 -17.05 -1.13
N HIS A 76 -17.95 -17.82 -0.07
CA HIS A 76 -19.22 -17.73 0.64
C HIS A 76 -19.44 -16.32 1.23
N GLN A 77 -18.42 -15.71 1.82
CA GLN A 77 -18.51 -14.33 2.35
C GLN A 77 -18.68 -13.30 1.22
N LEU A 78 -17.97 -13.45 0.10
CA LEU A 78 -18.10 -12.57 -1.05
C LEU A 78 -19.51 -12.63 -1.66
N TYR A 79 -20.09 -13.83 -1.77
CA TYR A 79 -21.43 -14.03 -2.31
C TYR A 79 -22.51 -13.26 -1.53
N GLN A 80 -22.35 -13.08 -0.21
CA GLN A 80 -23.29 -12.28 0.58
C GLN A 80 -23.39 -10.84 0.07
N TYR A 81 -22.27 -10.26 -0.38
CA TYR A 81 -22.25 -8.93 -0.99
C TYR A 81 -22.84 -8.94 -2.40
N THR A 82 -22.55 -9.97 -3.20
CA THR A 82 -23.15 -10.15 -4.53
C THR A 82 -24.67 -10.22 -4.45
N ASN A 83 -25.22 -10.97 -3.49
CA ASN A 83 -26.66 -11.06 -3.30
C ASN A 83 -27.26 -9.75 -2.77
N LYS A 84 -26.55 -9.07 -1.86
CA LYS A 84 -27.01 -7.79 -1.29
C LYS A 84 -27.14 -6.68 -2.34
N TYR A 85 -26.22 -6.62 -3.29
CA TYR A 85 -26.15 -5.59 -4.33
C TYR A 85 -26.45 -6.16 -5.72
N TYR A 86 -27.30 -7.19 -5.78
CA TYR A 86 -27.53 -7.95 -7.00
C TYR A 86 -28.05 -7.05 -8.13
N ASP A 87 -29.07 -6.24 -7.87
CA ASP A 87 -29.68 -5.38 -8.88
C ASP A 87 -28.69 -4.33 -9.39
N GLU A 88 -27.89 -3.70 -8.52
CA GLU A 88 -26.87 -2.73 -8.92
C GLU A 88 -25.77 -3.38 -9.76
N ILE A 89 -25.33 -4.60 -9.41
CA ILE A 89 -24.33 -5.35 -10.17
C ILE A 89 -24.87 -5.71 -11.55
N ILE A 90 -26.11 -6.20 -11.65
CA ILE A 90 -26.72 -6.57 -12.93
C ILE A 90 -26.92 -5.33 -13.81
N ASN A 91 -27.46 -4.25 -13.25
CA ASN A 91 -27.65 -3.01 -14.01
C ASN A 91 -26.32 -2.46 -14.54
N ALA A 92 -25.25 -2.47 -13.72
CA ALA A 92 -23.93 -2.04 -14.18
C ALA A 92 -23.37 -2.93 -15.30
N LEU A 93 -23.60 -4.25 -15.23
CA LEU A 93 -23.19 -5.19 -16.28
C LEU A 93 -24.01 -5.06 -17.58
N GLU A 94 -25.22 -4.52 -17.51
CA GLU A 94 -26.07 -4.25 -18.69
C GLU A 94 -25.76 -2.89 -19.32
N GLU A 95 -25.24 -1.94 -18.55
CA GLU A 95 -24.83 -0.61 -19.01
C GLU A 95 -23.42 -0.58 -19.68
N ASP A 96 -22.54 -1.52 -19.32
CA ASP A 96 -21.20 -1.72 -19.91
C ASP A 96 -21.24 -2.46 -21.27
#